data_AF-A0A7J2JFB2-F1
#
_entry.id   AF-A0A7J2JFB2-F1
#
_cell.length_a   1.000
_cell.length_b   1.000
_cell.length_c   1.000
_cell.angle_alpha   90.00
_cell.angle_beta   90.00
_cell.angle_gamma   90.00
#
_symmetry.space_group_name_H-M   'P 1'
#
loop_
_entity.id
_entity.type
_entity.pdbx_description
1 polymer ?
#
loop_
_entity_poly.entity_id
_entity_poly.type
_entity_poly.pdbx_seq_one_letter_code
_entity_poly.pdbx_strand_id
1 'polypeptide(L)'
;LEHILNLRKDRIRSFVVGITQNASKVQQYNLEGVMEAAIALNYIFRVVRHYLILGKKTRSLFILMQLDMQMPLIMKMAEAYFNALKAFSKGEPIGDGLGPLVAAKLMHGKEKKYVAEEVVASEFDLDGRRVIVLKAEGPGSSVGKPGEAVARLVEQHGGRIARIIMVDAAAKLEGEKTGEVVEGVGAAIGDPGPEKYKIEEAAVKWGIPIDAIIVKMGLDEALSTMKKEIVDAADEVVERIKKIVAERVKEGEVVIVAGIGNTIGIGQ
;
A
#
# COMPACT_ATOMS: atom_id res chain seq x y z
N LEU A 1 19.23 3.47 -1.31
CA LEU A 1 18.12 3.23 -0.35
C LEU A 1 17.47 1.88 -0.55
N GLU A 2 17.02 1.54 -1.77
CA GLU A 2 16.40 0.24 -2.09
C GLU A 2 17.15 -0.98 -1.54
N HIS A 3 18.46 -1.05 -1.77
CA HIS A 3 19.30 -2.14 -1.26
C HIS A 3 19.15 -2.37 0.25
N ILE A 4 19.06 -1.30 1.04
CA ILE A 4 18.91 -1.38 2.50
C ILE A 4 17.51 -1.91 2.88
N LEU A 5 16.48 -1.49 2.15
CA LEU A 5 15.11 -1.97 2.37
C LEU A 5 14.97 -3.45 2.02
N ASN A 6 15.57 -3.88 0.90
CA ASN A 6 15.59 -5.29 0.50
C ASN A 6 16.32 -6.14 1.54
N LEU A 7 17.50 -5.71 2.02
CA LEU A 7 18.22 -6.42 3.08
C LEU A 7 17.41 -6.55 4.39
N ARG A 8 16.62 -5.53 4.74
CA ARG A 8 15.71 -5.60 5.89
C ARG A 8 14.61 -6.64 5.65
N LYS A 9 13.94 -6.59 4.48
CA LYS A 9 12.90 -7.54 4.07
C LYS A 9 13.45 -8.98 4.09
N ASP A 10 14.61 -9.20 3.49
CA ASP A 10 15.28 -10.50 3.43
C ASP A 10 15.63 -11.05 4.82
N ARG A 11 16.05 -10.19 5.75
CA ARG A 11 16.33 -10.59 7.13
C ARG A 11 15.06 -11.07 7.85
N ILE A 12 13.95 -10.35 7.68
CA ILE A 12 12.66 -10.73 8.28
C ILE A 12 12.18 -12.04 7.64
N ARG A 13 12.20 -12.13 6.32
CA ARG A 13 11.82 -13.34 5.58
C ARG A 13 12.65 -14.56 5.99
N SER A 14 13.97 -14.42 6.07
CA SER A 14 14.87 -15.50 6.51
C SER A 14 14.56 -15.97 7.93
N PHE A 15 14.23 -15.04 8.83
CA PHE A 15 13.81 -15.38 10.18
C PHE A 15 12.48 -16.13 10.20
N VAL A 16 11.46 -15.64 9.48
CA VAL A 16 10.14 -16.29 9.36
C VAL A 16 10.31 -17.72 8.85
N VAL A 17 11.02 -17.90 7.73
CA VAL A 17 11.28 -19.22 7.15
C VAL A 17 12.00 -20.14 8.15
N GLY A 18 12.97 -19.61 8.91
CA GLY A 18 13.69 -20.37 9.94
C GLY A 18 12.82 -20.88 11.08
N ILE A 19 11.71 -20.20 11.39
CA ILE A 19 10.78 -20.60 12.47
C ILE A 19 9.53 -21.33 11.94
N THR A 20 9.30 -21.36 10.62
CA THR A 20 8.10 -21.96 10.02
C THR A 20 8.43 -23.09 9.03
N GLN A 21 8.58 -24.31 9.55
CA GLN A 21 8.93 -25.47 8.71
C GLN A 21 7.80 -25.92 7.76
N ASN A 22 6.52 -25.63 8.08
CA ASN A 22 5.34 -26.12 7.34
C ASN A 22 4.35 -25.01 6.93
N ALA A 23 4.74 -23.73 7.01
CA ALA A 23 3.84 -22.63 6.64
C ALA A 23 3.78 -22.46 5.11
N SER A 24 2.58 -22.26 4.57
CA SER A 24 2.39 -21.88 3.17
C SER A 24 2.99 -20.51 2.86
N LYS A 25 3.23 -20.20 1.59
CA LYS A 25 3.74 -18.88 1.16
C LYS A 25 2.87 -17.72 1.69
N VAL A 26 1.55 -17.87 1.66
CA VAL A 26 0.60 -16.88 2.21
C VAL A 26 0.76 -16.73 3.72
N GLN A 27 0.90 -17.84 4.45
CA GLN A 27 1.14 -17.80 5.90
C GLN A 27 2.49 -17.15 6.23
N GLN A 28 3.54 -17.41 5.44
CA GLN A 28 4.85 -16.78 5.61
C GLN A 28 4.75 -15.26 5.41
N TYR A 29 4.10 -14.79 4.35
CA TYR A 29 3.87 -13.35 4.13
C TYR A 29 3.07 -12.71 5.26
N ASN A 30 2.02 -13.38 5.73
CA ASN A 30 1.24 -12.88 6.87
C ASN A 30 2.11 -12.78 8.14
N LEU A 31 3.00 -13.74 8.38
CA LEU A 31 3.95 -13.70 9.50
C LEU A 31 5.02 -12.61 9.34
N GLU A 32 5.48 -12.31 8.12
CA GLU A 32 6.32 -11.13 7.84
C GLU A 32 5.58 -9.86 8.29
N GLY A 33 4.29 -9.71 7.94
CA GLY A 33 3.43 -8.61 8.39
C GLY A 33 3.28 -8.54 9.92
N VAL A 34 3.08 -9.69 10.58
CA VAL A 34 3.05 -9.77 12.06
C VAL A 34 4.36 -9.26 12.66
N MET A 35 5.51 -9.67 12.12
CA MET A 35 6.80 -9.20 12.61
C MET A 35 6.98 -7.69 12.43
N GLU A 36 6.57 -7.14 11.29
CA GLU A 36 6.63 -5.72 11.01
C GLU A 36 5.81 -4.89 12.03
N ALA A 37 4.57 -5.29 12.30
CA ALA A 37 3.75 -4.65 13.32
C ALA A 37 4.33 -4.80 14.74
N ALA A 38 4.92 -5.95 15.07
CA ALA A 38 5.56 -6.19 16.37
C ALA A 38 6.81 -5.31 16.56
N ILE A 39 7.61 -5.13 15.50
CA ILE A 39 8.78 -4.23 15.50
C ILE A 39 8.32 -2.79 15.74
N ALA A 40 7.25 -2.34 15.07
CA ALA A 40 6.69 -1.00 15.27
C ALA A 40 6.21 -0.78 16.72
N LEU A 41 5.48 -1.74 17.30
CA LEU A 41 5.06 -1.69 18.71
C LEU A 41 6.24 -1.64 19.68
N ASN A 42 7.24 -2.49 19.46
CA ASN A 42 8.43 -2.50 20.31
C ASN A 42 9.20 -1.18 20.20
N TYR A 43 9.24 -0.56 19.01
CA TYR A 43 9.82 0.76 18.83
C TYR A 43 9.07 1.82 19.65
N ILE A 44 7.73 1.87 19.56
CA ILE A 44 6.90 2.79 20.37
C ILE A 44 7.20 2.60 21.86
N PHE A 45 7.18 1.36 22.35
CA PHE A 45 7.50 1.05 23.75
C PHE A 45 8.89 1.57 24.16
N ARG A 46 9.92 1.33 23.34
CA ARG A 46 11.29 1.77 23.63
C ARG A 46 11.41 3.29 23.69
N VAL A 47 10.76 4.01 22.78
CA VAL A 47 10.76 5.49 22.75
C VAL A 47 10.06 6.06 23.98
N VAL A 48 8.87 5.56 24.32
CA VAL A 48 8.12 5.99 25.52
C VAL A 48 8.94 5.72 26.78
N ARG A 49 9.49 4.50 26.91
CA ARG A 49 10.31 4.11 28.05
C ARG A 49 11.57 4.98 28.16
N HIS A 50 12.21 5.31 27.03
CA HIS A 50 13.36 6.19 27.01
C HIS A 50 13.04 7.57 27.59
N TYR A 51 12.01 8.25 27.09
CA TYR A 51 11.65 9.59 27.57
C TYR A 51 11.18 9.59 29.02
N LEU A 52 10.46 8.54 29.46
CA LEU A 52 10.08 8.38 30.86
C LEU A 52 11.30 8.27 31.77
N ILE A 53 12.28 7.43 31.41
CA ILE A 53 13.52 7.27 32.19
C ILE A 53 14.35 8.54 32.16
N LEU A 54 14.46 9.19 30.99
CA LEU A 54 15.21 10.43 30.82
C LEU A 54 14.64 11.53 31.71
N GLY A 55 13.32 11.78 31.65
CA GLY A 55 12.65 12.78 32.47
C GLY A 55 12.84 12.55 33.97
N LYS A 56 12.79 11.28 34.41
CA LYS A 56 13.08 10.90 35.81
C LYS A 56 14.54 11.16 36.21
N LYS A 57 15.50 10.78 35.36
CA LYS A 57 16.94 10.95 35.63
C LYS A 57 17.36 12.41 35.72
N THR A 58 16.86 13.24 34.80
CA THR A 58 17.18 14.66 34.76
C THR A 58 16.29 15.51 35.66
N ARG A 59 15.27 14.91 36.31
CA ARG A 59 14.21 15.60 37.05
C ARG A 59 13.57 16.72 36.22
N SER A 60 13.48 16.52 34.90
CA SER A 60 12.91 17.51 33.99
C SER A 60 11.40 17.35 33.92
N LEU A 61 10.68 18.27 34.57
CA LEU A 61 9.22 18.33 34.50
C LEU A 61 8.74 18.47 33.05
N PHE A 62 9.43 19.26 32.22
CA PHE A 62 9.04 19.51 30.83
C PHE A 62 9.06 18.23 29.97
N ILE A 63 10.06 17.36 30.16
CA ILE A 63 10.13 16.07 29.43
C ILE A 63 8.94 15.18 29.81
N LEU A 64 8.61 15.13 31.11
CA LEU A 64 7.50 14.32 31.59
C LEU A 64 6.15 14.86 31.14
N MET A 65 5.95 16.19 31.16
CA MET A 65 4.75 16.85 30.65
C MET A 65 4.58 16.61 29.15
N GLN A 66 5.64 16.77 28.35
CA GLN A 66 5.56 16.53 26.91
C GLN A 66 5.17 15.08 26.60
N LEU A 67 5.76 14.13 27.33
CA LEU A 67 5.41 12.72 27.18
C LEU A 67 3.92 12.50 27.49
N ASP A 68 3.45 12.99 28.64
CA ASP A 68 2.05 12.85 29.09
C ASP A 68 1.07 13.47 28.09
N MET A 69 1.34 14.69 27.60
CA MET A 69 0.52 15.36 26.59
C MET A 69 0.44 14.58 25.27
N GLN A 70 1.50 13.86 24.89
CA GLN A 70 1.54 13.04 23.67
C GLN A 70 0.99 11.63 23.86
N MET A 71 0.87 11.15 25.12
CA MET A 71 0.46 9.78 25.41
C MET A 71 -0.85 9.36 24.73
N PRO A 72 -1.93 10.18 24.67
CA PRO A 72 -3.16 9.77 24.00
C PRO A 72 -2.95 9.39 22.53
N LEU A 73 -2.16 10.18 21.79
CA LEU A 73 -1.85 9.92 20.39
C LEU A 73 -0.94 8.70 20.25
N ILE A 74 0.05 8.56 21.13
CA ILE A 74 0.95 7.40 21.16
C ILE A 74 0.18 6.10 21.42
N MET A 75 -0.76 6.11 22.37
CA MET A 75 -1.60 4.96 22.68
C MET A 75 -2.48 4.59 21.49
N LYS A 76 -3.10 5.57 20.81
CA LYS A 76 -3.87 5.33 19.59
C LYS A 76 -3.03 4.66 18.50
N MET A 77 -1.80 5.13 18.28
CA MET A 77 -0.87 4.48 17.34
C MET A 77 -0.50 3.05 17.76
N ALA A 78 -0.22 2.84 19.05
CA ALA A 78 0.09 1.51 19.57
C ALA A 78 -1.10 0.55 19.39
N GLU A 79 -2.32 0.99 19.68
CA GLU A 79 -3.53 0.18 19.46
C GLU A 79 -3.74 -0.17 17.99
N ALA A 80 -3.47 0.77 17.07
CA ALA A 80 -3.54 0.51 15.63
C ALA A 80 -2.58 -0.61 15.21
N TYR A 81 -1.31 -0.56 15.61
CA TYR A 81 -0.35 -1.63 15.31
C TYR A 81 -0.69 -2.96 16.02
N PHE A 82 -1.25 -2.90 17.22
CA PHE A 82 -1.71 -4.11 17.92
C PHE A 82 -2.89 -4.77 17.21
N ASN A 83 -3.81 -3.98 16.65
CA ASN A 83 -4.89 -4.51 15.81
C ASN A 83 -4.37 -5.05 14.48
N ALA A 84 -3.35 -4.41 13.90
CA ALA A 84 -2.66 -4.91 12.71
C ALA A 84 -2.09 -6.32 12.91
N LEU A 85 -1.44 -6.57 14.06
CA LEU A 85 -0.97 -7.92 14.43
C LEU A 85 -2.08 -8.96 14.36
N LYS A 86 -3.27 -8.63 14.87
CA LYS A 86 -4.42 -9.54 14.87
C LYS A 86 -4.91 -9.77 13.44
N ALA A 87 -5.08 -8.72 12.65
CA ALA A 87 -5.52 -8.83 11.25
C ALA A 87 -4.52 -9.68 10.43
N PHE A 88 -3.22 -9.41 10.56
CA PHE A 88 -2.16 -10.18 9.90
C PHE A 88 -2.16 -11.65 10.33
N SER A 89 -2.31 -11.94 11.63
CA SER A 89 -2.35 -13.32 12.13
C SER A 89 -3.51 -14.15 11.57
N LYS A 90 -4.63 -13.48 11.22
CA LYS A 90 -5.84 -14.12 10.70
C LYS A 90 -5.96 -14.10 9.18
N GLY A 91 -5.11 -13.34 8.48
CA GLY A 91 -5.28 -13.15 7.03
C GLY A 91 -6.46 -12.25 6.66
N GLU A 92 -6.93 -11.39 7.58
CA GLU A 92 -8.05 -10.49 7.33
C GLU A 92 -7.61 -9.31 6.44
N PRO A 93 -8.43 -8.88 5.47
CA PRO A 93 -8.12 -7.70 4.66
C PRO A 93 -8.14 -6.43 5.52
N ILE A 94 -7.16 -5.55 5.29
CA ILE A 94 -6.99 -4.28 6.03
C ILE A 94 -7.28 -3.06 5.14
N GLY A 95 -7.52 -1.89 5.74
CA GLY A 95 -7.82 -0.66 4.99
C GLY A 95 -6.77 -0.26 3.95
N ASP A 96 -5.48 -0.46 4.24
CA ASP A 96 -4.37 -0.24 3.29
C ASP A 96 -4.50 -1.10 2.01
N GLY A 97 -5.29 -2.16 2.05
CA GLY A 97 -5.60 -2.99 0.89
C GLY A 97 -6.59 -2.38 -0.11
N LEU A 98 -7.00 -1.11 0.05
CA LEU A 98 -7.91 -0.44 -0.87
C LEU A 98 -7.42 -0.48 -2.33
N GLY A 99 -6.19 -0.04 -2.62
CA GLY A 99 -5.65 -0.07 -3.98
C GLY A 99 -5.66 -1.49 -4.59
N PRO A 100 -5.14 -2.50 -3.88
CA PRO A 100 -5.26 -3.90 -4.25
C PRO A 100 -6.69 -4.38 -4.48
N LEU A 101 -7.66 -3.96 -3.67
CA LEU A 101 -9.06 -4.33 -3.83
C LEU A 101 -9.64 -3.77 -5.12
N VAL A 102 -9.36 -2.50 -5.44
CA VAL A 102 -9.76 -1.87 -6.70
C VAL A 102 -9.16 -2.61 -7.90
N ALA A 103 -7.86 -2.91 -7.85
CA ALA A 103 -7.19 -3.67 -8.89
C ALA A 103 -7.80 -5.09 -9.03
N ALA A 104 -8.03 -5.80 -7.92
CA ALA A 104 -8.64 -7.12 -7.92
C ALA A 104 -10.04 -7.13 -8.54
N LYS A 105 -10.89 -6.13 -8.23
CA LYS A 105 -12.21 -5.95 -8.84
C LYS A 105 -12.12 -5.79 -10.36
N LEU A 106 -11.16 -5.00 -10.86
CA LEU A 106 -10.93 -4.82 -12.30
C LEU A 106 -10.34 -6.07 -12.98
N MET A 107 -9.54 -6.86 -12.26
CA MET A 107 -8.87 -8.07 -12.75
C MET A 107 -9.74 -9.33 -12.65
N HIS A 108 -10.93 -9.25 -12.04
CA HIS A 108 -11.79 -10.40 -11.80
C HIS A 108 -12.14 -11.15 -13.10
N GLY A 109 -11.96 -12.48 -13.11
CA GLY A 109 -12.21 -13.34 -14.27
C GLY A 109 -11.20 -13.23 -15.43
N LYS A 110 -10.13 -12.45 -15.28
CA LYS A 110 -9.11 -12.21 -16.33
C LYS A 110 -7.84 -13.01 -16.07
N GLU A 111 -7.00 -13.17 -17.09
CA GLU A 111 -5.69 -13.81 -16.96
C GLU A 111 -4.71 -12.93 -16.15
N LYS A 112 -3.88 -13.54 -15.30
CA LYS A 112 -2.87 -12.84 -14.49
C LYS A 112 -1.47 -13.33 -14.85
N LYS A 113 -0.55 -12.39 -15.05
CA LYS A 113 0.87 -12.65 -15.29
C LYS A 113 1.73 -11.88 -14.30
N TYR A 114 2.87 -12.47 -13.90
CA TYR A 114 3.87 -11.76 -13.12
C TYR A 114 4.58 -10.72 -13.99
N VAL A 115 4.76 -9.52 -13.45
CA VAL A 115 5.43 -8.40 -14.14
C VAL A 115 6.67 -7.88 -13.40
N ALA A 116 6.71 -8.07 -12.08
CA ALA A 116 7.86 -7.80 -11.23
C ALA A 116 7.84 -8.71 -9.99
N GLU A 117 8.83 -8.54 -9.10
CA GLU A 117 8.89 -9.25 -7.83
C GLU A 117 7.60 -9.01 -7.03
N GLU A 118 6.85 -10.08 -6.77
CA GLU A 118 5.58 -10.05 -6.02
C GLU A 118 4.54 -9.07 -6.61
N VAL A 119 4.55 -8.86 -7.93
CA VAL A 119 3.54 -8.05 -8.65
C VAL A 119 2.93 -8.82 -9.80
N VAL A 120 1.59 -8.83 -9.83
CA VAL A 120 0.78 -9.44 -10.89
C VAL A 120 0.04 -8.37 -11.68
N ALA A 121 -0.19 -8.65 -12.96
CA ALA A 121 -0.98 -7.78 -13.82
C ALA A 121 -1.94 -8.57 -14.71
N SER A 122 -3.04 -7.92 -15.09
CA SER A 122 -3.98 -8.37 -16.12
C SER A 122 -4.10 -7.31 -17.20
N GLU A 123 -4.27 -7.77 -18.42
CA GLU A 123 -4.41 -6.91 -19.60
C GLU A 123 -5.70 -7.27 -20.32
N PHE A 124 -6.54 -6.27 -20.61
CA PHE A 124 -7.84 -6.47 -21.24
C PHE A 124 -8.28 -5.23 -22.02
N ASP A 125 -9.28 -5.41 -22.87
CA ASP A 125 -9.96 -4.31 -23.57
C ASP A 125 -11.09 -3.74 -22.70
N LEU A 126 -11.16 -2.42 -22.62
CA LEU A 126 -12.25 -1.66 -22.03
C LEU A 126 -12.68 -0.58 -23.03
N ASP A 127 -13.81 -0.80 -23.71
CA ASP A 127 -14.36 0.11 -24.72
C ASP A 127 -13.34 0.48 -25.80
N GLY A 128 -12.63 -0.51 -26.36
CA GLY A 128 -11.63 -0.30 -27.40
C GLY A 128 -10.30 0.30 -26.92
N ARG A 129 -10.08 0.36 -25.60
CA ARG A 129 -8.84 0.86 -24.97
C ARG A 129 -8.19 -0.27 -24.19
N ARG A 130 -6.87 -0.40 -24.31
CA ARG A 130 -6.14 -1.47 -23.64
C ARG A 130 -5.79 -1.05 -22.22
N VAL A 131 -6.35 -1.74 -21.23
CA VAL A 131 -6.12 -1.46 -19.80
C VAL A 131 -5.21 -2.55 -19.23
N ILE A 132 -4.09 -2.12 -18.64
CA ILE A 132 -3.17 -2.98 -17.89
C ILE A 132 -3.35 -2.65 -16.41
N VAL A 133 -3.95 -3.56 -15.66
CA VAL A 133 -4.16 -3.40 -14.22
C VAL A 133 -3.11 -4.22 -13.48
N LEU A 134 -2.44 -3.63 -12.48
CA LEU A 134 -1.46 -4.31 -11.65
C LEU A 134 -1.71 -4.09 -10.16
N LYS A 135 -1.28 -5.06 -9.35
CA LYS A 135 -1.18 -4.99 -7.90
C LYS A 135 -0.14 -5.97 -7.39
N ALA A 136 0.25 -5.86 -6.11
CA ALA A 136 1.07 -6.88 -5.48
C ALA A 136 0.36 -8.26 -5.43
N GLU A 137 1.14 -9.34 -5.29
CA GLU A 137 0.63 -10.72 -5.25
C GLU A 137 -0.06 -11.00 -3.91
N GLY A 138 -1.36 -11.31 -3.96
CA GLY A 138 -2.17 -11.65 -2.79
C GLY A 138 -2.57 -13.13 -2.75
N PRO A 139 -3.24 -13.59 -1.68
CA PRO A 139 -3.81 -12.81 -0.57
C PRO A 139 -2.90 -12.71 0.67
N GLY A 140 -1.58 -12.88 0.52
CA GLY A 140 -0.63 -12.68 1.62
C GLY A 140 -0.31 -11.20 1.86
N SER A 141 0.23 -10.87 3.02
CA SER A 141 0.75 -9.53 3.32
C SER A 141 1.98 -9.22 2.46
N SER A 142 1.76 -8.60 1.30
CA SER A 142 2.79 -8.11 0.39
C SER A 142 2.41 -6.74 -0.16
N VAL A 143 3.43 -5.94 -0.42
CA VAL A 143 3.34 -4.64 -1.10
C VAL A 143 4.05 -4.65 -2.46
N GLY A 144 4.76 -5.74 -2.79
CA GLY A 144 5.48 -5.94 -4.04
C GLY A 144 6.51 -4.86 -4.41
N LYS A 145 6.89 -4.83 -5.69
CA LYS A 145 7.68 -3.75 -6.32
C LYS A 145 6.90 -3.08 -7.45
N PRO A 146 5.86 -2.29 -7.13
CA PRO A 146 4.98 -1.70 -8.13
C PRO A 146 5.70 -0.68 -9.03
N GLY A 147 6.72 0.01 -8.53
CA GLY A 147 7.49 0.95 -9.33
C GLY A 147 8.37 0.27 -10.37
N GLU A 148 8.98 -0.85 -10.00
CA GLU A 148 9.66 -1.71 -10.97
C GLU A 148 8.68 -2.26 -12.03
N ALA A 149 7.48 -2.70 -11.62
CA ALA A 149 6.47 -3.19 -12.54
C ALA A 149 6.00 -2.13 -13.54
N VAL A 150 5.69 -0.92 -13.06
CA VAL A 150 5.26 0.20 -13.91
C VAL A 150 6.38 0.57 -14.90
N ALA A 151 7.62 0.73 -14.43
CA ALA A 151 8.75 1.08 -15.30
C ALA A 151 8.96 0.04 -16.41
N ARG A 152 8.93 -1.26 -16.06
CA ARG A 152 9.04 -2.35 -17.04
C ARG A 152 7.90 -2.34 -18.06
N LEU A 153 6.66 -2.14 -17.62
CA LEU A 153 5.51 -2.09 -18.52
C LEU A 153 5.57 -0.89 -19.47
N VAL A 154 5.98 0.28 -18.98
CA VAL A 154 6.21 1.47 -19.82
C VAL A 154 7.28 1.19 -20.88
N GLU A 155 8.40 0.57 -20.50
CA GLU A 155 9.48 0.23 -21.44
C GLU A 155 9.07 -0.83 -22.47
N GLN A 156 8.34 -1.87 -22.06
CA GLN A 156 7.81 -2.90 -22.97
C GLN A 156 6.88 -2.34 -24.04
N HIS A 157 6.15 -1.27 -23.72
CA HIS A 157 5.29 -0.57 -24.68
C HIS A 157 6.03 0.49 -25.50
N GLY A 158 7.34 0.67 -25.29
CA GLY A 158 8.15 1.68 -25.94
C GLY A 158 7.70 3.10 -25.59
N GLY A 159 7.24 3.31 -24.35
CA GLY A 159 6.71 4.59 -23.88
C GLY A 159 5.30 4.92 -24.36
N ARG A 160 4.65 4.04 -25.15
CA ARG A 160 3.29 4.26 -25.69
C ARG A 160 2.22 3.95 -24.66
N ILE A 161 2.29 4.61 -23.52
CA ILE A 161 1.27 4.59 -22.46
C ILE A 161 0.64 5.97 -22.43
N ALA A 162 -0.68 6.04 -22.61
CA ALA A 162 -1.40 7.32 -22.59
C ALA A 162 -1.38 7.94 -21.19
N ARG A 163 -1.63 7.12 -20.15
CA ARG A 163 -1.77 7.55 -18.75
C ARG A 163 -1.39 6.42 -17.78
N ILE A 164 -0.93 6.82 -16.59
CA ILE A 164 -0.79 5.94 -15.43
C ILE A 164 -1.80 6.43 -14.38
N ILE A 165 -2.70 5.55 -13.95
CA ILE A 165 -3.67 5.82 -12.88
C ILE A 165 -3.24 5.04 -11.65
N MET A 166 -2.87 5.74 -10.59
CA MET A 166 -2.45 5.14 -9.32
C MET A 166 -3.57 5.26 -8.30
N VAL A 167 -3.83 4.16 -7.60
CA VAL A 167 -4.86 4.07 -6.56
C VAL A 167 -4.20 3.65 -5.26
N ASP A 168 -4.32 4.47 -4.22
CA ASP A 168 -3.71 4.22 -2.91
C ASP A 168 -4.63 4.67 -1.76
N ALA A 169 -4.36 4.13 -0.58
CA ALA A 169 -4.90 4.66 0.66
C ALA A 169 -4.07 5.86 1.12
N ALA A 170 -4.72 6.90 1.65
CA ALA A 170 -4.02 8.06 2.19
C ALA A 170 -4.51 8.42 3.59
N ALA A 171 -3.58 8.83 4.44
CA ALA A 171 -3.90 9.33 5.77
C ALA A 171 -4.84 10.54 5.67
N LYS A 172 -5.96 10.45 6.39
CA LYS A 172 -6.93 11.53 6.50
C LYS A 172 -6.53 12.54 7.57
N LEU A 173 -6.93 13.78 7.36
CA LEU A 173 -6.98 14.80 8.40
C LEU A 173 -8.25 14.63 9.25
N GLU A 174 -8.26 15.17 10.46
CA GLU A 174 -9.37 15.02 11.41
C GLU A 174 -10.70 15.59 10.89
N GLY A 175 -10.65 16.55 9.95
CA GLY A 175 -11.82 17.11 9.28
C GLY A 175 -12.30 16.30 8.06
N GLU A 176 -11.51 15.35 7.57
CA GLU A 176 -11.82 14.54 6.38
C GLU A 176 -12.58 13.26 6.76
N LYS A 177 -13.42 12.79 5.84
CA LYS A 177 -14.23 11.60 6.07
C LYS A 177 -13.47 10.34 5.67
N THR A 178 -13.70 9.28 6.42
CA THR A 178 -13.24 7.94 6.03
C THR A 178 -13.96 7.53 4.75
N GLY A 179 -13.23 7.01 3.77
CA GLY A 179 -13.78 6.63 2.46
C GLY A 179 -13.90 7.80 1.48
N GLU A 180 -13.49 9.01 1.86
CA GLU A 180 -13.51 10.16 0.94
C GLU A 180 -12.51 9.97 -0.20
N VAL A 181 -13.01 9.99 -1.44
CA VAL A 181 -12.21 9.78 -2.65
C VAL A 181 -11.75 11.12 -3.23
N VAL A 182 -10.42 11.31 -3.29
CA VAL A 182 -9.78 12.53 -3.78
C VAL A 182 -8.92 12.21 -5.01
N GLU A 183 -8.95 13.09 -6.00
CA GLU A 183 -8.15 12.99 -7.22
C GLU A 183 -7.03 14.02 -7.23
N GLY A 184 -5.86 13.63 -7.75
CA GLY A 184 -4.68 14.47 -7.84
C GLY A 184 -3.73 14.00 -8.95
N VAL A 185 -2.49 14.47 -8.89
CA VAL A 185 -1.44 14.14 -9.86
C VAL A 185 -0.17 13.68 -9.16
N GLY A 186 0.60 12.83 -9.85
CA GLY A 186 1.86 12.28 -9.33
C GLY A 186 1.69 10.89 -8.71
N ALA A 187 2.81 10.28 -8.31
CA ALA A 187 2.80 8.92 -7.83
C ALA A 187 2.19 8.83 -6.41
N ALA A 188 1.05 8.14 -6.30
CA ALA A 188 0.38 7.83 -5.04
C ALA A 188 0.90 6.51 -4.48
N ILE A 189 1.88 6.60 -3.58
CA ILE A 189 2.48 5.45 -2.90
C ILE A 189 3.08 5.87 -1.56
N GLY A 190 2.81 5.10 -0.50
CA GLY A 190 3.43 5.23 0.83
C GLY A 190 4.90 4.77 0.94
N ASP A 191 5.64 4.75 -0.17
CA ASP A 191 7.01 4.22 -0.23
C ASP A 191 8.05 5.24 0.29
N PRO A 192 9.11 4.80 1.00
CA PRO A 192 10.21 5.65 1.45
C PRO A 192 11.06 6.29 0.33
N GLY A 193 10.82 6.00 -0.95
CA GLY A 193 11.41 6.71 -2.08
C GLY A 193 11.71 5.87 -3.33
N PRO A 194 12.32 4.68 -3.25
CA PRO A 194 12.78 3.96 -4.44
C PRO A 194 11.70 3.58 -5.45
N GLU A 195 10.55 3.09 -4.99
CA GLU A 195 9.46 2.70 -5.90
C GLU A 195 8.76 3.94 -6.45
N LYS A 196 8.55 4.96 -5.62
CA LYS A 196 8.02 6.25 -6.08
C LYS A 196 8.90 6.86 -7.17
N TYR A 197 10.22 6.88 -6.95
CA TYR A 197 11.20 7.40 -7.90
C TYR A 197 11.13 6.69 -9.24
N LYS A 198 11.10 5.35 -9.27
CA LYS A 198 11.04 4.58 -10.53
C LYS A 198 9.80 4.92 -11.35
N ILE A 199 8.65 5.12 -10.70
CA ILE A 199 7.39 5.48 -11.37
C ILE A 199 7.51 6.88 -11.98
N GLU A 200 7.93 7.86 -11.18
CA GLU A 200 8.04 9.25 -11.63
C GLU A 200 9.13 9.42 -12.69
N GLU A 201 10.27 8.73 -12.56
CA GLU A 201 11.33 8.72 -13.56
C GLU A 201 10.86 8.14 -14.90
N ALA A 202 10.15 7.01 -14.87
CA ALA A 202 9.59 6.39 -16.08
C ALA A 202 8.56 7.33 -16.74
N ALA A 203 7.68 7.95 -15.95
CA ALA A 203 6.69 8.89 -16.43
C ALA A 203 7.33 10.14 -17.06
N VAL A 204 8.33 10.74 -16.40
CA VAL A 204 9.05 11.92 -16.89
C VAL A 204 9.83 11.60 -18.17
N LYS A 205 10.53 10.47 -18.21
CA LYS A 205 11.31 10.02 -19.38
C LYS A 205 10.48 9.95 -20.66
N TRP A 206 9.20 9.57 -20.54
CA TRP A 206 8.29 9.35 -21.68
C TRP A 206 7.16 10.38 -21.80
N GLY A 207 7.12 11.39 -20.92
CA GLY A 207 6.07 12.42 -20.92
C GLY A 207 4.67 11.88 -20.57
N ILE A 208 4.58 10.83 -19.74
CA ILE A 208 3.33 10.16 -19.39
C ILE A 208 2.71 10.85 -18.16
N PRO A 209 1.47 11.35 -18.23
CA PRO A 209 0.77 11.88 -17.07
C PRO A 209 0.43 10.77 -16.05
N ILE A 210 0.58 11.10 -14.76
CA ILE A 210 0.19 10.25 -13.64
C ILE A 210 -0.98 10.88 -12.90
N ASP A 211 -2.08 10.16 -12.80
CA ASP A 211 -3.23 10.51 -11.97
C ASP A 211 -3.20 9.72 -10.67
N ALA A 212 -3.48 10.41 -9.58
CA ALA A 212 -3.63 9.81 -8.27
C ALA A 212 -5.12 9.79 -7.90
N ILE A 213 -5.62 8.63 -7.50
CA ILE A 213 -6.91 8.47 -6.81
C ILE A 213 -6.60 7.96 -5.41
N ILE A 214 -6.79 8.81 -4.41
CA ILE A 214 -6.54 8.44 -3.02
C ILE A 214 -7.84 8.33 -2.26
N VAL A 215 -7.94 7.35 -1.37
CA VAL A 215 -9.07 7.24 -0.43
C VAL A 215 -8.60 7.51 0.98
N LYS A 216 -9.26 8.49 1.61
CA LYS A 216 -8.91 9.00 2.92
C LYS A 216 -9.31 8.01 4.02
N MET A 217 -8.37 7.69 4.89
CA MET A 217 -8.61 6.87 6.08
C MET A 217 -7.62 7.20 7.21
N GLY A 218 -8.01 6.92 8.45
CA GLY A 218 -7.12 7.04 9.61
C GLY A 218 -6.05 5.94 9.63
N LEU A 219 -4.96 6.16 10.37
CA LEU A 219 -3.92 5.13 10.57
C LEU A 219 -4.51 3.84 11.18
N ASP A 220 -5.43 3.98 12.13
CA ASP A 220 -6.13 2.86 12.74
C ASP A 220 -6.97 2.08 11.72
N GLU A 221 -7.59 2.78 10.77
CA GLU A 221 -8.44 2.19 9.72
C GLU A 221 -7.61 1.52 8.63
N ALA A 222 -6.45 2.08 8.28
CA ALA A 222 -5.52 1.50 7.33
C ALA A 222 -4.94 0.17 7.82
N LEU A 223 -4.66 0.07 9.12
CA LEU A 223 -3.99 -1.07 9.72
C LEU A 223 -4.93 -2.13 10.32
N SER A 224 -6.21 -1.81 10.51
CA SER A 224 -7.22 -2.74 11.02
C SER A 224 -8.05 -3.35 9.90
N THR A 225 -8.88 -4.33 10.24
CA THR A 225 -9.83 -4.99 9.33
C THR A 225 -10.62 -3.95 8.54
N MET A 226 -10.65 -4.11 7.22
CA MET A 226 -11.21 -3.14 6.29
C MET A 226 -12.67 -2.81 6.63
N LYS A 227 -12.94 -1.51 6.84
CA LYS A 227 -14.30 -1.02 7.12
C LYS A 227 -15.15 -0.99 5.86
N LYS A 228 -16.47 -1.05 6.04
CA LYS A 228 -17.43 -1.01 4.93
C LYS A 228 -17.26 0.24 4.07
N GLU A 229 -17.03 1.39 4.69
CA GLU A 229 -16.82 2.67 4.01
C GLU A 229 -15.64 2.63 3.03
N ILE A 230 -14.60 1.85 3.32
CA ILE A 230 -13.43 1.66 2.44
C ILE A 230 -13.79 0.72 1.28
N VAL A 231 -14.60 -0.32 1.53
CA VAL A 231 -15.11 -1.21 0.48
C VAL A 231 -16.02 -0.46 -0.48
N ASP A 232 -16.96 0.33 0.04
CA ASP A 232 -17.88 1.16 -0.74
C ASP A 232 -17.11 2.20 -1.57
N ALA A 233 -16.07 2.81 -1.00
CA ALA A 233 -15.18 3.72 -1.72
C ALA A 233 -14.41 3.02 -2.86
N ALA A 234 -14.01 1.75 -2.68
CA ALA A 234 -13.35 1.00 -3.75
C ALA A 234 -14.27 0.81 -4.97
N ASP A 235 -15.57 0.64 -4.78
CA ASP A 235 -16.54 0.59 -5.88
C ASP A 235 -16.66 1.95 -6.59
N GLU A 236 -16.70 3.03 -5.84
CA GLU A 236 -16.67 4.39 -6.41
C GLU A 236 -15.41 4.64 -7.24
N VAL A 237 -14.24 4.20 -6.74
CA VAL A 237 -12.96 4.35 -7.44
C VAL A 237 -12.94 3.56 -8.76
N VAL A 238 -13.50 2.35 -8.80
CA VAL A 238 -13.62 1.57 -10.04
C VAL A 238 -14.38 2.36 -11.11
N GLU A 239 -15.50 2.98 -10.74
CA GLU A 239 -16.28 3.79 -11.67
C GLU A 239 -15.54 5.06 -12.12
N ARG A 240 -14.80 5.71 -11.20
CA ARG A 240 -13.94 6.86 -11.56
C ARG A 240 -12.83 6.47 -12.53
N ILE A 241 -12.20 5.30 -12.36
CA ILE A 241 -11.18 4.79 -13.29
C ILE A 241 -11.79 4.60 -14.68
N LYS A 242 -12.95 3.93 -14.79
CA LYS A 242 -13.63 3.75 -16.08
C LYS A 242 -13.93 5.09 -16.75
N LYS A 243 -14.41 6.08 -15.98
CA LYS A 243 -14.67 7.43 -16.46
C LYS A 243 -13.40 8.12 -16.97
N ILE A 244 -12.30 8.06 -16.23
CA ILE A 244 -10.99 8.60 -16.65
C ILE A 244 -10.53 7.95 -17.96
N VAL A 245 -10.66 6.63 -18.09
CA VAL A 245 -10.27 5.90 -19.30
C VAL A 245 -11.15 6.32 -20.48
N ALA A 246 -12.46 6.44 -20.30
CA ALA A 246 -13.38 6.87 -21.35
C ALA A 246 -13.12 8.32 -21.82
N GLU A 247 -12.90 9.24 -20.89
CA GLU A 247 -12.81 10.69 -21.17
C GLU A 247 -11.41 11.14 -21.62
N ARG A 248 -10.34 10.48 -21.14
CA ARG A 248 -8.97 11.00 -21.25
C ARG A 248 -8.00 10.05 -21.98
N VAL A 249 -8.47 8.89 -22.44
CA VAL A 249 -7.69 7.94 -23.23
C VAL A 249 -8.40 7.72 -24.56
N LYS A 250 -7.66 7.75 -25.67
CA LYS A 250 -8.23 7.51 -27.01
C LYS A 250 -8.32 6.01 -27.27
N GLU A 251 -9.24 5.62 -28.16
CA GLU A 251 -9.33 4.23 -28.63
C GLU A 251 -8.00 3.77 -29.23
N GLY A 252 -7.64 2.51 -28.97
CA GLY A 252 -6.35 1.92 -29.36
C GLY A 252 -5.17 2.29 -28.47
N GLU A 253 -5.30 3.25 -27.55
CA GLU A 253 -4.23 3.59 -26.60
C GLU A 253 -4.21 2.65 -25.39
N VAL A 254 -3.06 2.65 -24.70
CA VAL A 254 -2.79 1.81 -23.53
C VAL A 254 -2.78 2.66 -22.27
N VAL A 255 -3.43 2.19 -21.21
CA VAL A 255 -3.44 2.81 -19.88
C VAL A 255 -2.99 1.80 -18.83
N ILE A 256 -2.17 2.25 -17.88
CA ILE A 256 -1.78 1.45 -16.72
C ILE A 256 -2.61 1.89 -15.51
N VAL A 257 -3.18 0.94 -14.78
CA VAL A 257 -3.87 1.16 -13.51
C VAL A 257 -3.12 0.39 -12.43
N ALA A 258 -2.56 1.08 -11.44
CA ALA A 258 -1.77 0.49 -10.37
C ALA A 258 -2.52 0.59 -9.04
N GLY A 259 -2.95 -0.55 -8.51
CA GLY A 259 -3.47 -0.68 -7.15
C GLY A 259 -2.34 -0.85 -6.15
N ILE A 260 -2.10 0.17 -5.33
CA ILE A 260 -1.01 0.26 -4.37
C ILE A 260 -1.53 0.02 -2.94
N GLY A 261 -0.77 -0.75 -2.17
CA GLY A 261 -1.10 -1.11 -0.79
C GLY A 261 -0.88 -2.59 -0.49
N ASN A 262 -1.20 -2.98 0.74
CA ASN A 262 -1.03 -4.35 1.23
C ASN A 262 -2.12 -5.31 0.73
N THR A 263 -1.73 -6.48 0.23
CA THR A 263 -2.66 -7.46 -0.37
C THR A 263 -3.21 -8.52 0.57
N ILE A 264 -3.00 -8.39 1.88
CA ILE A 264 -3.50 -9.38 2.82
C ILE A 264 -5.02 -9.55 2.68
N GLY A 265 -5.48 -10.79 2.63
CA GLY A 265 -6.90 -11.12 2.49
C GLY A 265 -7.50 -10.77 1.13
N ILE A 266 -6.72 -10.23 0.18
CA ILE A 266 -7.18 -9.76 -1.13
C ILE A 266 -6.49 -10.55 -2.25
N GLY A 267 -7.22 -11.50 -2.83
CA GLY A 267 -6.76 -12.29 -3.99
C GLY A 267 -6.77 -11.51 -5.31
N GLN A 268 -6.30 -12.18 -6.37
CA GLN A 268 -6.35 -11.71 -7.77
C GLN A 268 -7.20 -12.63 -8.63
#